data_AF-A0A7L4D8U3-F1
#
_entry.id   AF-A0A7L4D8U3-F1
#
_cell.length_a   1.000
_cell.length_b   1.000
_cell.length_c   1.000
_cell.angle_alpha   90.00
_cell.angle_beta   90.00
_cell.angle_gamma   90.00
#
_symmetry.space_group_name_H-M   'P 1'
#
loop_
_entity.id
_entity.type
_entity.pdbx_description
1 polymer ?
#
loop_
_entity_poly.entity_id
_entity_poly.type
_entity_poly.pdbx_seq_one_letter_code
_entity_poly.pdbx_strand_id
1 'polypeptide(L)'
;VEVATKANPWDGKTLKPESVRSQLDTSLERLKRKSVELFYLHAPDHGTPVEETLRACNELHKEGKFKELGLSNYAAWEVAEICTICKYNNWVMPTVYQGMYNATTRQVEAELLPCLRYFGLRFYAYNPLAGGLLTGKYKYEDKDTRQPTGRFFGNDWAQAYRDRYWKKHNFDGIALVERALKDAYGSSAPSLTSAALRWLYHHSKLQGSLGDAVIIGMSNLEQLEQNLNYSEEGPLLPPVVEAFDKAWNLTAHNCPNYFR
;
A
#
# COMPACT_ATOMS: atom_id res chain seq x y z
N VAL A 1 -15.04 11.53 10.77
CA VAL A 1 -14.54 10.69 9.67
C VAL A 1 -13.53 11.50 8.87
N GLU A 2 -12.28 11.10 8.96
CA GLU A 2 -11.19 11.64 8.14
C GLU A 2 -11.25 11.02 6.74
N VAL A 3 -11.02 11.83 5.72
CA VAL A 3 -11.09 11.43 4.32
C VAL A 3 -9.77 11.77 3.65
N ALA A 4 -9.23 10.79 2.92
CA ALA A 4 -8.08 10.98 2.07
C ALA A 4 -8.45 10.82 0.59
N THR A 5 -7.87 11.65 -0.28
CA THR A 5 -8.00 11.52 -1.74
C THR A 5 -6.65 11.73 -2.43
N LYS A 6 -6.58 11.54 -3.75
CA LYS A 6 -5.32 11.56 -4.51
C LYS A 6 -5.46 12.20 -5.88
N ALA A 7 -4.41 12.89 -6.34
CA ALA A 7 -4.23 13.26 -7.75
C ALA A 7 -3.21 12.31 -8.42
N ASN A 8 -3.46 11.92 -9.68
CA ASN A 8 -2.62 10.97 -10.42
C ASN A 8 -2.27 11.45 -11.83
N PRO A 9 -1.15 10.96 -12.41
CA PRO A 9 -0.72 11.30 -13.77
C PRO A 9 -1.12 10.25 -14.81
N TRP A 10 -2.30 9.65 -14.69
CA TRP A 10 -2.80 8.64 -15.64
C TRP A 10 -3.99 9.16 -16.46
N ASP A 11 -4.35 8.43 -17.50
CA ASP A 11 -5.53 8.71 -18.35
C ASP A 11 -5.55 10.15 -18.93
N GLY A 12 -4.39 10.60 -19.41
CA GLY A 12 -4.22 11.95 -19.98
C GLY A 12 -4.06 13.07 -18.96
N LYS A 13 -4.00 12.75 -17.67
CA LYS A 13 -3.69 13.71 -16.59
C LYS A 13 -2.19 13.77 -16.33
N THR A 14 -1.78 14.80 -15.60
CA THR A 14 -0.40 15.02 -15.15
C THR A 14 -0.44 15.44 -13.68
N LEU A 15 0.73 15.74 -13.11
CA LEU A 15 0.85 16.47 -11.85
C LEU A 15 1.28 17.94 -12.06
N LYS A 16 1.08 18.49 -13.26
CA LYS A 16 1.19 19.94 -13.48
C LYS A 16 0.22 20.71 -12.57
N PRO A 17 0.56 21.95 -12.16
CA PRO A 17 -0.22 22.73 -11.20
C PRO A 17 -1.73 22.77 -11.48
N GLU A 18 -2.13 23.03 -12.73
CA GLU A 18 -3.52 23.09 -13.16
C GLU A 18 -4.24 21.74 -13.05
N SER A 19 -3.54 20.64 -13.35
CA SER A 19 -4.11 19.30 -13.26
C SER A 19 -4.31 18.88 -11.81
N VAL A 20 -3.34 19.14 -10.94
CA VAL A 20 -3.44 18.85 -9.49
C VAL A 20 -4.64 19.59 -8.88
N ARG A 21 -4.76 20.90 -9.17
CA ARG A 21 -5.91 21.71 -8.72
C ARG A 21 -7.23 21.16 -9.23
N SER A 22 -7.34 20.91 -10.53
CA SER A 22 -8.56 20.38 -11.15
C SER A 22 -8.99 19.04 -10.52
N GLN A 23 -8.03 18.14 -10.27
CA GLN A 23 -8.29 16.84 -9.65
C GLN A 23 -8.77 16.95 -8.20
N LEU A 24 -8.16 17.84 -7.40
CA LEU A 24 -8.58 18.07 -6.02
C LEU A 24 -9.96 18.75 -5.98
N ASP A 25 -10.20 19.77 -6.79
CA ASP A 25 -11.49 20.46 -6.85
C ASP A 25 -12.63 19.52 -7.25
N THR A 26 -12.39 18.66 -8.26
CA THR A 26 -13.33 17.60 -8.65
C THR A 26 -13.57 16.62 -7.50
N SER A 27 -12.53 16.26 -6.74
CA SER A 27 -12.66 15.36 -5.59
C SER A 27 -13.50 15.99 -4.48
N LEU A 28 -13.26 17.27 -4.17
CA LEU A 28 -13.99 18.03 -3.16
C LEU A 28 -15.48 18.15 -3.51
N GLU A 29 -15.79 18.43 -4.77
CA GLU A 29 -17.17 18.46 -5.27
C GLU A 29 -17.86 17.09 -5.10
N ARG A 30 -17.23 16.01 -5.57
CA ARG A 30 -17.77 14.64 -5.44
C ARG A 30 -17.97 14.21 -4.00
N LEU A 31 -17.03 14.57 -3.13
CA LEU A 31 -17.09 14.31 -1.68
C LEU A 31 -18.05 15.24 -0.94
N LYS A 32 -18.56 16.30 -1.61
CA LYS A 32 -19.37 17.37 -1.02
C LYS A 32 -18.68 18.00 0.21
N ARG A 33 -17.38 18.26 0.08
CA ARG A 33 -16.52 18.82 1.13
C ARG A 33 -15.75 20.03 0.61
N LYS A 34 -15.39 20.94 1.52
CA LYS A 34 -14.49 22.06 1.21
C LYS A 34 -13.01 21.72 1.42
N SER A 35 -12.74 20.67 2.18
CA SER A 35 -11.40 20.24 2.55
C SER A 35 -11.38 18.73 2.77
N VAL A 36 -10.22 18.11 2.54
CA VAL A 36 -9.93 16.73 2.95
C VAL A 36 -8.83 16.71 4.00
N GLU A 37 -8.85 15.71 4.87
CA GLU A 37 -7.82 15.57 5.89
C GLU A 37 -6.45 15.24 5.26
N LEU A 38 -6.42 14.45 4.19
CA LEU A 38 -5.17 14.05 3.54
C LEU A 38 -5.27 14.05 2.02
N PHE A 39 -4.34 14.72 1.36
CA PHE A 39 -4.23 14.75 -0.09
C PHE A 39 -2.91 14.14 -0.56
N TYR A 40 -2.99 13.10 -1.39
CA TYR A 40 -1.80 12.43 -1.92
C TYR A 40 -1.45 12.85 -3.35
N LEU A 41 -0.15 12.93 -3.62
CA LEU A 41 0.38 12.64 -4.95
C LEU A 41 0.40 11.11 -5.12
N HIS A 42 -0.42 10.59 -6.04
CA HIS A 42 -0.70 9.14 -6.13
C HIS A 42 0.47 8.33 -6.71
N ALA A 43 1.26 8.92 -7.61
CA ALA A 43 2.45 8.34 -8.20
C ALA A 43 3.30 9.46 -8.81
N PRO A 44 4.61 9.25 -9.02
CA PRO A 44 5.46 10.21 -9.72
C PRO A 44 4.93 10.57 -11.11
N ASP A 45 5.04 11.85 -11.46
CA ASP A 45 4.92 12.34 -12.83
C ASP A 45 6.31 12.77 -13.30
N HIS A 46 7.07 11.85 -13.88
CA HIS A 46 8.43 12.10 -14.36
C HIS A 46 8.49 13.10 -15.52
N GLY A 47 7.35 13.50 -16.09
CA GLY A 47 7.26 14.55 -17.11
C GLY A 47 7.09 15.97 -16.56
N THR A 48 6.83 16.12 -15.25
CA THR A 48 6.64 17.43 -14.60
C THR A 48 7.71 17.64 -13.53
N PRO A 49 8.47 18.74 -13.54
CA PRO A 49 9.40 19.06 -12.46
C PRO A 49 8.69 19.05 -11.10
N VAL A 50 9.19 18.24 -10.15
CA VAL A 50 8.49 18.00 -8.89
C VAL A 50 8.24 19.28 -8.09
N GLU A 51 9.13 20.27 -8.19
CA GLU A 51 8.97 21.57 -7.53
C GLU A 51 7.71 22.32 -7.99
N GLU A 52 7.32 22.22 -9.27
CA GLU A 52 6.09 22.83 -9.79
C GLU A 52 4.85 22.20 -9.12
N THR A 53 4.83 20.86 -9.05
CA THR A 53 3.79 20.09 -8.36
C THR A 53 3.69 20.48 -6.88
N LEU A 54 4.83 20.57 -6.18
CA LEU A 54 4.88 20.89 -4.75
C LEU A 54 4.45 22.32 -4.47
N ARG A 55 4.79 23.27 -5.35
CA ARG A 55 4.31 24.66 -5.27
C ARG A 55 2.79 24.72 -5.33
N ALA A 56 2.19 24.01 -6.29
CA ALA A 56 0.74 23.92 -6.43
C ALA A 56 0.09 23.28 -5.20
N CYS A 57 0.68 22.21 -4.66
CA CYS A 57 0.20 21.59 -3.42
C CYS A 57 0.22 22.58 -2.24
N ASN A 58 1.29 23.37 -2.12
CA ASN A 58 1.39 24.37 -1.06
C ASN A 58 0.36 25.50 -1.18
N GLU A 59 0.06 25.96 -2.40
CA GLU A 59 -1.02 26.93 -2.65
C GLU A 59 -2.39 26.36 -2.25
N LEU A 60 -2.70 25.13 -2.67
CA LEU A 60 -3.94 24.43 -2.32
C LEU A 60 -4.06 24.18 -0.81
N HIS A 61 -2.95 23.91 -0.13
CA HIS A 61 -2.90 23.80 1.33
C HIS A 61 -3.21 25.15 2.00
N LYS A 62 -2.61 26.26 1.53
CA LYS A 62 -2.88 27.62 2.04
C LYS A 62 -4.32 28.05 1.80
N GLU A 63 -4.94 27.61 0.71
CA GLU A 63 -6.37 27.77 0.44
C GLU A 63 -7.26 26.93 1.39
N GLY A 64 -6.67 26.04 2.20
CA GLY A 64 -7.37 25.19 3.15
C GLY A 64 -8.05 23.97 2.52
N LYS A 65 -7.73 23.62 1.27
CA LYS A 65 -8.37 22.52 0.53
C LYS A 65 -7.93 21.13 1.01
N PHE A 66 -6.82 21.04 1.72
CA PHE A 66 -6.45 19.85 2.48
C PHE A 66 -5.67 20.20 3.75
N LYS A 67 -5.55 19.25 4.69
CA LYS A 67 -4.81 19.44 5.96
C LYS A 67 -3.40 18.87 5.93
N GLU A 68 -3.23 17.69 5.34
CA GLU A 68 -1.94 17.02 5.25
C GLU A 68 -1.61 16.64 3.81
N LEU A 69 -0.32 16.71 3.47
CA LEU A 69 0.21 16.23 2.19
C LEU A 69 0.72 14.80 2.35
N GLY A 70 0.42 13.95 1.38
CA GLY A 70 0.93 12.59 1.31
C GLY A 70 1.59 12.26 -0.01
N LEU A 71 2.46 11.25 0.02
CA LEU A 71 3.10 10.67 -1.16
C LEU A 71 2.71 9.21 -1.30
N SER A 72 2.69 8.70 -2.53
CA SER A 72 2.44 7.29 -2.81
C SER A 72 3.24 6.85 -4.04
N ASN A 73 3.89 5.69 -3.95
CA ASN A 73 4.69 5.10 -5.04
C ASN A 73 5.90 5.93 -5.53
N TYR A 74 6.39 6.87 -4.74
CA TYR A 74 7.69 7.53 -4.95
C TYR A 74 8.83 6.71 -4.36
N ALA A 75 9.98 6.65 -5.01
CA ALA A 75 11.18 6.02 -4.47
C ALA A 75 11.69 6.77 -3.23
N ALA A 76 12.46 6.08 -2.37
CA ALA A 76 12.97 6.66 -1.12
C ALA A 76 13.79 7.95 -1.34
N TRP A 77 14.57 8.01 -2.43
CA TRP A 77 15.38 9.17 -2.78
C TRP A 77 14.52 10.34 -3.28
N GLU A 78 13.43 10.10 -4.01
CA GLU A 78 12.47 11.14 -4.41
C GLU A 78 11.75 11.71 -3.18
N VAL A 79 11.39 10.87 -2.21
CA VAL A 79 10.80 11.32 -0.95
C VAL A 79 11.77 12.27 -0.22
N ALA A 80 13.07 11.92 -0.17
CA ALA A 80 14.09 12.75 0.46
C ALA A 80 14.27 14.10 -0.28
N GLU A 81 14.27 14.08 -1.62
CA GLU A 81 14.30 15.28 -2.45
C GLU A 81 13.09 16.18 -2.17
N ILE A 82 11.88 15.62 -2.24
CA ILE A 82 10.62 16.33 -1.97
C ILE A 82 10.64 16.97 -0.58
N CYS A 83 11.01 16.21 0.45
CA CYS A 83 11.08 16.74 1.81
C CYS A 83 12.10 17.89 1.91
N THR A 84 13.23 17.77 1.23
CA THR A 84 14.27 18.81 1.22
C THR A 84 13.80 20.07 0.51
N ILE A 85 13.13 19.94 -0.64
CA ILE A 85 12.54 21.06 -1.39
C ILE A 85 11.47 21.77 -0.56
N CYS A 86 10.53 21.02 0.04
CA CYS A 86 9.49 21.61 0.87
C CYS A 86 10.07 22.34 2.08
N LYS A 87 11.07 21.75 2.76
CA LYS A 87 11.75 22.38 3.90
C LYS A 87 12.49 23.66 3.50
N TYR A 88 13.22 23.63 2.39
CA TYR A 88 13.96 24.80 1.89
C TYR A 88 13.04 25.97 1.55
N ASN A 89 11.91 25.69 0.89
CA ASN A 89 10.95 26.70 0.46
C ASN A 89 9.91 27.09 1.53
N ASN A 90 9.98 26.52 2.73
CA ASN A 90 8.96 26.66 3.77
C ASN A 90 7.53 26.35 3.26
N TRP A 91 7.41 25.24 2.53
CA TRP A 91 6.14 24.70 2.03
C TRP A 91 5.61 23.61 2.95
N VAL A 92 4.32 23.26 2.78
CA VAL A 92 3.73 22.11 3.46
C VAL A 92 4.58 20.84 3.22
N MET A 93 5.00 20.21 4.32
CA MET A 93 5.77 18.97 4.27
C MET A 93 4.82 17.78 4.05
N PRO A 94 5.24 16.74 3.29
CA PRO A 94 4.51 15.48 3.33
C PRO A 94 4.68 14.84 4.71
N THR A 95 3.58 14.35 5.28
CA THR A 95 3.54 13.71 6.60
C THR A 95 3.10 12.24 6.53
N VAL A 96 2.65 11.79 5.35
CA VAL A 96 2.18 10.42 5.11
C VAL A 96 2.79 9.86 3.84
N TYR A 97 3.24 8.61 3.88
CA TYR A 97 3.55 7.82 2.69
C TYR A 97 2.61 6.62 2.61
N GLN A 98 2.00 6.39 1.45
CA GLN A 98 1.17 5.21 1.18
C GLN A 98 1.89 4.26 0.22
N GLY A 99 2.32 3.09 0.71
CA GLY A 99 3.19 2.18 -0.02
C GLY A 99 2.74 0.72 0.00
N MET A 100 3.26 -0.06 -0.94
CA MET A 100 2.99 -1.48 -1.03
C MET A 100 3.75 -2.23 0.06
N TYR A 101 3.04 -2.94 0.95
CA TYR A 101 3.67 -3.72 2.01
C TYR A 101 2.79 -4.87 2.47
N ASN A 102 3.37 -6.06 2.56
CA ASN A 102 2.75 -7.27 3.12
C ASN A 102 3.83 -8.32 3.46
N ALA A 103 3.41 -9.44 4.03
CA ALA A 103 4.30 -10.51 4.50
C ALA A 103 5.24 -11.10 3.43
N THR A 104 4.93 -10.93 2.13
CA THR A 104 5.75 -11.39 0.99
C THR A 104 6.17 -10.26 0.06
N THR A 105 6.06 -9.01 0.48
CA THR A 105 6.44 -7.83 -0.33
C THR A 105 7.00 -6.78 0.60
N ARG A 106 8.32 -6.84 0.84
CA ARG A 106 9.00 -6.08 1.90
C ARG A 106 10.12 -5.17 1.41
N GLN A 107 10.19 -4.89 0.10
CA GLN A 107 11.24 -4.03 -0.46
C GLN A 107 11.30 -2.64 0.21
N VAL A 108 10.17 -2.12 0.71
CA VAL A 108 10.10 -0.85 1.44
C VAL A 108 10.94 -0.82 2.72
N GLU A 109 11.27 -1.97 3.32
CA GLU A 109 11.95 -2.02 4.62
C GLU A 109 13.40 -1.53 4.57
N ALA A 110 14.09 -1.72 3.44
CA ALA A 110 15.53 -1.48 3.35
C ALA A 110 15.89 0.01 3.32
N GLU A 111 15.16 0.80 2.52
CA GLU A 111 15.51 2.21 2.25
C GLU A 111 14.36 3.17 2.54
N LEU A 112 13.14 2.81 2.13
CA LEU A 112 12.00 3.71 2.26
C LEU A 112 11.62 3.92 3.73
N LEU A 113 11.39 2.86 4.51
CA LEU A 113 10.99 3.03 5.91
C LEU A 113 12.02 3.86 6.71
N PRO A 114 13.35 3.62 6.63
CA PRO A 114 14.34 4.51 7.23
C PRO A 114 14.23 5.97 6.77
N CYS A 115 14.07 6.23 5.47
CA CYS A 115 13.86 7.58 4.93
C CYS A 115 12.63 8.25 5.54
N LEU A 116 11.50 7.56 5.60
CA LEU A 116 10.27 8.07 6.22
C LEU A 116 10.49 8.43 7.68
N ARG A 117 11.23 7.61 8.44
CA ARG A 117 11.47 7.89 9.86
C ARG A 117 12.36 9.11 10.07
N TYR A 118 13.36 9.28 9.21
CA TYR A 118 14.23 10.45 9.23
C TYR A 118 13.46 11.76 9.01
N PHE A 119 12.52 11.77 8.06
CA PHE A 119 11.71 12.96 7.75
C PHE A 119 10.41 13.07 8.57
N GLY A 120 10.09 12.09 9.42
CA GLY A 120 8.90 12.10 10.28
C GLY A 120 7.59 11.75 9.57
N LEU A 121 7.63 10.95 8.50
CA LEU A 121 6.45 10.46 7.79
C LEU A 121 5.94 9.16 8.40
N ARG A 122 4.62 9.05 8.54
CA ARG A 122 3.94 7.78 8.85
C ARG A 122 3.64 6.98 7.59
N PHE A 123 3.65 5.66 7.69
CA PHE A 123 3.50 4.75 6.55
C PHE A 123 2.16 4.02 6.58
N TYR A 124 1.40 4.14 5.49
CA TYR A 124 0.14 3.42 5.28
C TYR A 124 0.34 2.30 4.28
N ALA A 125 0.27 1.05 4.75
CA ALA A 125 0.45 -0.14 3.94
C ALA A 125 -0.78 -0.44 3.08
N TYR A 126 -0.65 -0.38 1.76
CA TYR A 126 -1.64 -0.93 0.83
C TYR A 126 -1.22 -2.32 0.35
N ASN A 127 -2.20 -3.06 -0.19
CA ASN A 127 -2.06 -4.47 -0.60
C ASN A 127 -1.65 -5.39 0.58
N PRO A 128 -2.31 -5.31 1.75
CA PRO A 128 -1.95 -6.15 2.90
C PRO A 128 -2.09 -7.65 2.62
N LEU A 129 -3.00 -8.00 1.71
CA LEU A 129 -3.24 -9.39 1.27
C LEU A 129 -2.67 -9.68 -0.14
N ALA A 130 -1.71 -8.88 -0.63
CA ALA A 130 -1.15 -8.98 -1.98
C ALA A 130 -2.26 -9.04 -3.06
N GLY A 131 -3.24 -8.14 -2.99
CA GLY A 131 -4.39 -8.12 -3.92
C GLY A 131 -5.38 -9.29 -3.74
N GLY A 132 -5.25 -10.05 -2.65
CA GLY A 132 -6.04 -11.25 -2.38
C GLY A 132 -5.31 -12.56 -2.65
N LEU A 133 -4.03 -12.52 -3.05
CA LEU A 133 -3.22 -13.74 -3.22
C LEU A 133 -2.97 -14.43 -1.87
N LEU A 134 -2.71 -13.65 -0.81
CA LEU A 134 -2.48 -14.14 0.55
C LEU A 134 -3.77 -14.62 1.26
N THR A 135 -4.87 -14.82 0.54
CA THR A 135 -6.04 -15.54 1.09
C THR A 135 -5.97 -17.05 0.82
N GLY A 136 -5.01 -17.52 0.03
CA GLY A 136 -4.82 -18.95 -0.30
C GLY A 136 -5.83 -19.50 -1.31
N LYS A 137 -6.72 -18.65 -1.83
CA LYS A 137 -7.82 -19.06 -2.71
C LYS A 137 -7.42 -19.38 -4.15
N TYR A 138 -6.19 -19.05 -4.53
CA TYR A 138 -5.66 -19.26 -5.88
C TYR A 138 -4.59 -20.35 -5.89
N LYS A 139 -4.49 -21.07 -7.01
CA LYS A 139 -3.36 -21.92 -7.39
C LYS A 139 -2.65 -21.32 -8.59
N TYR A 140 -1.37 -21.64 -8.78
CA TYR A 140 -0.56 -21.01 -9.82
C TYR A 140 -1.13 -21.26 -11.23
N GLU A 141 -1.69 -22.44 -11.43
CA GLU A 141 -2.30 -22.97 -12.65
C GLU A 141 -3.66 -22.31 -12.97
N ASP A 142 -4.26 -21.57 -12.03
CA ASP A 142 -5.53 -20.87 -12.26
C ASP A 142 -5.40 -19.83 -13.40
N LYS A 143 -4.19 -19.36 -13.72
CA LYS A 143 -3.94 -18.47 -14.86
C LYS A 143 -4.24 -19.10 -16.22
N ASP A 144 -4.20 -20.44 -16.30
CA ASP A 144 -4.34 -21.20 -17.54
C ASP A 144 -5.80 -21.66 -17.75
N THR A 145 -6.72 -21.29 -16.84
CA THR A 145 -8.12 -21.70 -16.87
C THR A 145 -9.06 -20.49 -16.77
N ARG A 146 -10.36 -20.69 -17.07
CA ARG A 146 -11.37 -19.64 -16.92
C ARG A 146 -11.65 -19.41 -15.44
N GLN A 147 -11.37 -18.20 -14.98
CA GLN A 147 -11.59 -17.77 -13.60
C GLN A 147 -12.73 -16.75 -13.50
N PRO A 148 -13.46 -16.69 -12.36
CA PRO A 148 -14.40 -15.61 -12.09
C PRO A 148 -13.71 -14.25 -12.08
N THR A 149 -14.47 -13.19 -12.41
CA THR A 149 -13.98 -11.81 -12.32
C THR A 149 -13.57 -11.48 -10.88
N GLY A 150 -12.37 -10.94 -10.72
CA GLY A 150 -11.79 -10.59 -9.43
C GLY A 150 -10.49 -9.82 -9.65
N ARG A 151 -9.68 -9.59 -8.60
CA ARG A 151 -8.48 -8.74 -8.72
C ARG A 151 -7.52 -9.16 -9.82
N PHE A 152 -7.32 -10.46 -10.01
CA PHE A 152 -6.35 -11.04 -10.95
C PHE A 152 -6.94 -11.44 -12.31
N PHE A 153 -8.27 -11.31 -12.50
CA PHE A 153 -8.97 -11.80 -13.70
C PHE A 153 -10.16 -10.92 -14.07
N GLY A 154 -10.39 -10.69 -15.37
CA GLY A 154 -11.62 -10.08 -15.87
C GLY A 154 -11.82 -8.59 -15.56
N ASN A 155 -10.74 -7.84 -15.30
CA ASN A 155 -10.77 -6.38 -15.12
C ASN A 155 -9.50 -5.72 -15.68
N ASP A 156 -9.53 -4.40 -15.90
CA ASP A 156 -8.45 -3.65 -16.55
C ASP A 156 -7.11 -3.67 -15.78
N TRP A 157 -7.17 -3.87 -14.46
CA TRP A 157 -5.99 -3.96 -13.60
C TRP A 157 -5.48 -5.39 -13.40
N ALA A 158 -6.17 -6.40 -13.95
CA ALA A 158 -5.84 -7.81 -13.75
C ALA A 158 -4.39 -8.13 -14.14
N GLN A 159 -3.96 -7.67 -15.31
CA GLN A 159 -2.60 -7.92 -15.80
C GLN A 159 -1.56 -7.31 -14.87
N ALA A 160 -1.73 -6.05 -14.46
CA ALA A 160 -0.81 -5.38 -13.56
C ALA A 160 -0.68 -6.10 -12.19
N TYR A 161 -1.77 -6.67 -11.67
CA TYR A 161 -1.71 -7.49 -10.45
C TYR A 161 -1.05 -8.85 -10.69
N ARG A 162 -1.24 -9.46 -11.86
CA ARG A 162 -0.55 -10.71 -12.21
C ARG A 162 0.96 -10.51 -12.37
N ASP A 163 1.39 -9.46 -13.06
CA ASP A 163 2.81 -9.12 -13.19
C ASP A 163 3.47 -8.89 -11.82
N ARG A 164 2.69 -8.31 -10.89
CA ARG A 164 3.12 -8.00 -9.53
C ARG A 164 3.29 -9.24 -8.66
N TYR A 165 2.32 -10.15 -8.62
CA TYR A 165 2.27 -11.23 -7.62
C TYR A 165 2.10 -12.64 -8.18
N TRP A 166 1.71 -12.83 -9.44
CA TRP A 166 1.40 -14.15 -10.01
C TRP A 166 2.66 -14.87 -10.49
N LYS A 167 3.59 -15.09 -9.56
CA LYS A 167 4.87 -15.76 -9.80
C LYS A 167 4.91 -17.05 -9.00
N LYS A 168 5.51 -18.11 -9.55
CA LYS A 168 5.56 -19.43 -8.90
C LYS A 168 6.08 -19.35 -7.46
N HIS A 169 7.11 -18.54 -7.22
CA HIS A 169 7.68 -18.33 -5.89
C HIS A 169 6.69 -17.78 -4.85
N ASN A 170 5.71 -16.95 -5.25
CA ASN A 170 4.66 -16.48 -4.33
C ASN A 170 3.76 -17.64 -3.88
N PHE A 171 3.39 -18.53 -4.81
CA PHE A 171 2.58 -19.71 -4.49
C PHE A 171 3.36 -20.75 -3.67
N ASP A 172 4.64 -20.97 -3.99
CA ASP A 172 5.52 -21.83 -3.19
C ASP A 172 5.65 -21.29 -1.74
N GLY A 173 5.80 -19.97 -1.58
CA GLY A 173 5.82 -19.31 -0.27
C GLY A 173 4.50 -19.46 0.49
N ILE A 174 3.35 -19.28 -0.18
CA ILE A 174 2.03 -19.52 0.42
C ILE A 174 1.92 -20.96 0.92
N ALA A 175 2.35 -21.95 0.14
CA ALA A 175 2.30 -23.35 0.52
C ALA A 175 3.15 -23.66 1.78
N LEU A 176 4.29 -22.97 1.95
CA LEU A 176 5.10 -23.07 3.17
C LEU A 176 4.35 -22.56 4.40
N VAL A 177 3.67 -21.41 4.28
CA VAL A 177 2.92 -20.82 5.38
C VAL A 177 1.69 -21.66 5.73
N GLU A 178 0.95 -22.15 4.74
CA GLU A 178 -0.20 -23.05 4.96
C GLU A 178 0.21 -24.34 5.69
N ARG A 179 1.39 -24.90 5.36
CA ARG A 179 1.93 -26.05 6.08
C ARG A 179 2.28 -25.69 7.52
N ALA A 180 3.02 -24.61 7.73
CA ALA A 180 3.41 -24.16 9.07
C ALA A 180 2.20 -23.84 9.96
N LEU A 181 1.14 -23.27 9.39
CA LEU A 181 -0.12 -23.04 10.11
C LEU A 181 -0.74 -24.34 10.61
N LYS A 182 -0.82 -25.36 9.75
CA LYS A 182 -1.35 -26.69 10.14
C LYS A 182 -0.48 -27.37 11.18
N ASP A 183 0.84 -27.33 11.00
CA ASP A 183 1.78 -27.99 11.91
C ASP A 183 1.77 -27.32 13.30
N ALA A 184 1.66 -25.99 13.37
CA ALA A 184 1.71 -25.23 14.62
C ALA A 184 0.39 -25.22 15.40
N TYR A 185 -0.75 -25.23 14.71
CA TYR A 185 -2.08 -25.03 15.34
C TYR A 185 -3.03 -26.22 15.18
N GLY A 186 -2.68 -27.22 14.37
CA GLY A 186 -3.54 -28.39 14.11
C GLY A 186 -4.92 -27.99 13.56
N SER A 187 -5.97 -28.52 14.16
CA SER A 187 -7.37 -28.24 13.79
C SER A 187 -7.82 -26.81 14.06
N SER A 188 -7.06 -26.05 14.86
CA SER A 188 -7.37 -24.66 15.23
C SER A 188 -6.55 -23.64 14.44
N ALA A 189 -5.95 -24.05 13.31
CA ALA A 189 -5.17 -23.17 12.47
C ALA A 189 -6.00 -21.97 11.97
N PRO A 190 -5.50 -20.73 12.15
CA PRO A 190 -6.15 -19.57 11.54
C PRO A 190 -6.04 -19.67 10.01
N SER A 191 -6.97 -19.01 9.31
CA SER A 191 -6.91 -18.91 7.86
C SER A 191 -5.65 -18.16 7.41
N LEU A 192 -5.19 -18.39 6.17
CA LEU A 192 -4.06 -17.64 5.62
C LEU A 192 -4.34 -16.12 5.60
N THR A 193 -5.59 -15.73 5.35
CA THR A 193 -6.03 -14.33 5.42
C THR A 193 -5.81 -13.74 6.81
N SER A 194 -6.26 -14.44 7.87
CA SER A 194 -6.03 -14.01 9.26
C SER A 194 -4.54 -13.94 9.56
N ALA A 195 -3.76 -14.95 9.19
CA ALA A 195 -2.32 -14.97 9.39
C ALA A 195 -1.60 -13.81 8.68
N ALA A 196 -1.95 -13.50 7.44
CA ALA A 196 -1.34 -12.40 6.69
C ALA A 196 -1.64 -11.02 7.30
N LEU A 197 -2.85 -10.80 7.82
CA LEU A 197 -3.21 -9.57 8.53
C LEU A 197 -2.49 -9.49 9.87
N ARG A 198 -2.52 -10.55 10.69
CA ARG A 198 -1.80 -10.61 11.97
C ARG A 198 -0.30 -10.41 11.81
N TRP A 199 0.29 -10.89 10.71
CA TRP A 199 1.69 -10.60 10.39
C TRP A 199 1.94 -9.09 10.27
N LEU A 200 1.07 -8.35 9.57
CA LEU A 200 1.20 -6.89 9.46
C LEU A 200 1.09 -6.18 10.81
N TYR A 201 0.10 -6.54 11.63
CA TYR A 201 -0.16 -5.84 12.90
C TYR A 201 0.84 -6.18 14.01
N HIS A 202 1.43 -7.38 14.01
CA HIS A 202 2.25 -7.87 15.13
C HIS A 202 3.71 -8.18 14.78
N HIS A 203 4.03 -8.41 13.50
CA HIS A 203 5.35 -8.96 13.09
C HIS A 203 6.05 -8.13 12.01
N SER A 204 5.40 -7.10 11.49
CA SER A 204 5.95 -6.22 10.48
C SER A 204 6.80 -5.09 11.08
N LYS A 205 7.36 -4.23 10.22
CA LYS A 205 8.07 -3.02 10.64
C LYS A 205 7.15 -1.82 10.93
N LEU A 206 5.83 -1.99 10.82
CA LEU A 206 4.86 -0.94 11.17
C LEU A 206 4.81 -0.71 12.68
N GLN A 207 4.67 0.54 13.08
CA GLN A 207 4.59 0.95 14.47
C GLN A 207 3.41 1.91 14.67
N GLY A 208 2.39 1.46 15.43
CA GLY A 208 1.22 2.29 15.74
C GLY A 208 1.57 3.57 16.50
N SER A 209 2.63 3.56 17.32
CA SER A 209 3.16 4.74 18.01
C SER A 209 3.72 5.81 17.05
N LEU A 210 4.08 5.43 15.82
CA LEU A 210 4.50 6.35 14.76
C LEU A 210 3.34 6.75 13.83
N GLY A 211 2.12 6.31 14.15
CA GLY A 211 0.94 6.54 13.32
C GLY A 211 0.89 5.68 12.06
N ASP A 212 1.68 4.62 11.96
CA ASP A 212 1.58 3.69 10.82
C ASP A 212 0.23 2.98 10.80
N ALA A 213 -0.25 2.65 9.60
CA ALA A 213 -1.56 2.03 9.44
C ALA A 213 -1.57 0.98 8.32
N VAL A 214 -2.59 0.11 8.34
CA VAL A 214 -2.88 -0.86 7.29
C VAL A 214 -4.17 -0.45 6.58
N ILE A 215 -4.14 -0.40 5.25
CA ILE A 215 -5.32 -0.09 4.44
C ILE A 215 -6.01 -1.41 4.07
N ILE A 216 -7.12 -1.68 4.76
CA ILE A 216 -7.96 -2.85 4.50
C ILE A 216 -8.67 -2.70 3.15
N GLY A 217 -8.61 -3.76 2.34
CA GLY A 217 -9.31 -3.83 1.05
C GLY A 217 -10.32 -4.96 1.04
N MET A 218 -11.43 -4.75 0.35
CA MET A 218 -12.54 -5.70 0.21
C MET A 218 -13.25 -5.50 -1.13
N SER A 219 -14.03 -6.49 -1.55
CA SER A 219 -14.99 -6.37 -2.66
C SER A 219 -16.43 -6.66 -2.26
N ASN A 220 -16.67 -7.02 -0.99
CA ASN A 220 -18.00 -7.19 -0.41
C ASN A 220 -17.94 -6.91 1.12
N LEU A 221 -19.11 -6.80 1.75
CA LEU A 221 -19.23 -6.49 3.19
C LEU A 221 -18.68 -7.60 4.09
N GLU A 222 -18.94 -8.86 3.75
CA GLU A 222 -18.46 -10.01 4.52
C GLU A 222 -16.93 -10.03 4.65
N GLN A 223 -16.22 -9.74 3.55
CA GLN A 223 -14.76 -9.61 3.57
C GLN A 223 -14.29 -8.46 4.46
N LEU A 224 -15.04 -7.35 4.49
CA LEU A 224 -14.69 -6.23 5.37
C LEU A 224 -14.81 -6.66 6.84
N GLU A 225 -15.95 -7.23 7.22
CA GLU A 225 -16.21 -7.68 8.59
C GLU A 225 -15.18 -8.72 9.04
N GLN A 226 -14.87 -9.70 8.19
CA GLN A 226 -13.82 -10.70 8.46
C GLN A 226 -12.45 -10.05 8.64
N ASN A 227 -12.04 -9.18 7.71
CA ASN A 227 -10.73 -8.53 7.77
C ASN A 227 -10.59 -7.61 8.99
N LEU A 228 -11.66 -6.93 9.40
CA LEU A 228 -11.68 -6.15 10.65
C LEU A 228 -11.47 -7.07 11.85
N ASN A 229 -12.23 -8.17 11.96
CA ASN A 229 -12.08 -9.12 13.06
C ASN A 229 -10.67 -9.74 13.11
N TYR A 230 -10.12 -10.13 11.96
CA TYR A 230 -8.76 -10.70 11.87
C TYR A 230 -7.67 -9.70 12.25
N SER A 231 -7.92 -8.40 12.09
CA SER A 231 -6.96 -7.34 12.45
C SER A 231 -6.86 -7.11 13.96
N GLU A 232 -7.88 -7.51 14.71
CA GLU A 232 -7.94 -7.45 16.17
C GLU A 232 -7.36 -8.73 16.84
N GLU A 233 -7.08 -9.77 16.07
CA GLU A 233 -6.49 -11.01 16.60
C GLU A 233 -5.04 -10.80 17.08
N GLY A 234 -4.60 -11.64 18.03
CA GLY A 234 -3.24 -11.57 18.61
C GLY A 234 -2.11 -12.08 17.69
N PRO A 235 -0.86 -12.12 18.19
CA PRO A 235 0.30 -12.52 17.41
C PRO A 235 0.24 -13.99 16.94
N LEU A 236 0.99 -14.32 15.89
CA LEU A 236 1.19 -15.67 15.38
C LEU A 236 2.26 -16.42 16.20
N LEU A 237 2.19 -17.76 16.19
CA LEU A 237 3.24 -18.60 16.75
C LEU A 237 4.55 -18.46 15.93
N PRO A 238 5.72 -18.50 16.58
CA PRO A 238 7.01 -18.28 15.91
C PRO A 238 7.26 -19.12 14.64
N PRO A 239 6.92 -20.43 14.57
CA PRO A 239 7.11 -21.22 13.35
C PRO A 239 6.36 -20.68 12.12
N VAL A 240 5.22 -20.01 12.32
CA VAL A 240 4.45 -19.40 11.23
C VAL A 240 5.07 -18.08 10.78
N VAL A 241 5.63 -17.30 11.72
CA VAL A 241 6.37 -16.07 11.39
C VAL A 241 7.62 -16.42 10.59
N GLU A 242 8.38 -17.44 11.01
CA GLU A 242 9.53 -17.96 10.26
C GLU A 242 9.14 -18.48 8.87
N ALA A 243 7.97 -19.07 8.72
CA ALA A 243 7.46 -19.50 7.42
C ALA A 243 7.16 -18.32 6.50
N PHE A 244 6.63 -17.21 7.03
CA PHE A 244 6.49 -15.96 6.25
C PHE A 244 7.84 -15.37 5.86
N ASP A 245 8.87 -15.45 6.73
CA ASP A 245 10.22 -14.99 6.39
C ASP A 245 10.86 -15.84 5.28
N LYS A 246 10.68 -17.17 5.34
CA LYS A 246 11.09 -18.08 4.26
C LYS A 246 10.33 -17.77 2.97
N ALA A 247 9.02 -17.53 3.04
CA ALA A 247 8.21 -17.14 1.89
C ALA A 247 8.68 -15.80 1.28
N TRP A 248 8.99 -14.81 2.11
CA TRP A 248 9.58 -13.56 1.64
C TRP A 248 10.91 -13.80 0.91
N ASN A 249 11.83 -14.58 1.49
CA ASN A 249 13.13 -14.86 0.88
C ASN A 249 13.02 -15.52 -0.51
N LEU A 250 12.01 -16.37 -0.73
CA LEU A 250 11.74 -16.95 -2.06
C LEU A 250 11.31 -15.90 -3.09
N THR A 251 10.62 -14.86 -2.65
CA THR A 251 10.07 -13.80 -3.52
C THR A 251 10.96 -12.56 -3.62
N ALA A 252 11.93 -12.38 -2.72
CA ALA A 252 12.69 -11.14 -2.59
C ALA A 252 13.40 -10.73 -3.88
N HIS A 253 14.03 -11.69 -4.57
CA HIS A 253 14.77 -11.45 -5.82
C HIS A 253 13.90 -10.94 -6.98
N ASN A 254 12.59 -11.14 -6.91
CA ASN A 254 11.63 -10.71 -7.93
C ASN A 254 10.51 -9.87 -7.32
N CYS A 255 10.73 -9.27 -6.15
CA CYS A 255 9.76 -8.41 -5.50
C CYS A 255 9.37 -7.27 -6.45
N PRO A 256 8.07 -6.99 -6.64
CA PRO A 256 7.66 -5.83 -7.41
C PRO A 256 8.17 -4.54 -6.75
N ASN A 257 8.58 -3.57 -7.56
CA ASN A 257 9.01 -2.28 -7.03
C ASN A 257 7.87 -1.58 -6.29
N TYR A 258 8.19 -0.99 -5.13
CA TYR A 258 7.22 -0.15 -4.40
C TYR A 258 7.00 1.23 -5.04
N PHE A 259 7.92 1.64 -5.92
CA PHE A 259 7.92 2.90 -6.66
C PHE A 259 7.67 2.68 -8.16
N ARG A 260 7.40 3.76 -8.90
CA ARG A 260 7.09 3.74 -10.34
C ARG A 260 7.88 4.76 -11.15
#